data_AF-A0A1B7JTT4-F1
#
_entry.id   AF-A0A1B7JTT4-F1
#
_cell.length_a   1.000
_cell.length_b   1.000
_cell.length_c   1.000
_cell.angle_alpha   90.00
_cell.angle_beta   90.00
_cell.angle_gamma   90.00
#
_symmetry.space_group_name_H-M   'P 1'
#
loop_
_entity.id
_entity.type
_entity.pdbx_description
1 polymer ?
#
loop_
_entity_poly.entity_id
_entity_poly.type
_entity_poly.pdbx_seq_one_letter_code
_entity_poly.pdbx_strand_id
1 'polypeptide(L)' 'MFKITKTQKLNIIVGKKIKKYRKEMKLTTEELGRYIGVSQQQISRYELGTNHINIDFLAQFSELFKVPIQVFLTDD' A
#
# COMPACT_ATOMS: atom_id res chain seq x y z
N MET A 1 -23.50 -0.66 12.76
CA MET A 1 -22.16 -1.31 12.69
C MET A 1 -21.84 -1.52 11.21
N PHE A 2 -20.87 -0.79 10.64
CA PHE A 2 -20.48 -0.97 9.24
C PHE A 2 -19.87 -2.37 9.06
N LYS A 3 -20.44 -3.18 8.16
CA LYS A 3 -19.90 -4.50 7.83
C LYS A 3 -18.68 -4.31 6.93
N ILE A 4 -17.51 -4.80 7.38
CA ILE A 4 -16.30 -4.83 6.55
C ILE A 4 -16.56 -5.76 5.36
N THR A 5 -16.42 -5.25 4.14
CA THR A 5 -16.59 -6.05 2.91
C THR A 5 -15.28 -6.78 2.56
N LYS A 6 -15.36 -7.86 1.78
CA LYS A 6 -14.18 -8.62 1.31
C LYS A 6 -13.13 -7.73 0.65
N THR A 7 -13.57 -6.78 -0.17
CA THR A 7 -12.70 -5.80 -0.84
C THR A 7 -12.05 -4.83 0.15
N GLN A 8 -12.79 -4.39 1.18
CA GLN A 8 -12.22 -3.55 2.24
C GLN A 8 -11.16 -4.31 3.05
N LYS A 9 -11.35 -5.61 3.30
CA LYS A 9 -10.32 -6.45 3.92
C LYS A 9 -9.06 -6.50 3.07
N LEU A 10 -9.17 -6.68 1.74
CA LEU A 10 -8.02 -6.73 0.84
C LEU A 10 -7.24 -5.41 0.82
N ASN A 11 -7.91 -4.27 0.75
CA ASN A 11 -7.24 -2.96 0.81
C ASN A 11 -6.41 -2.79 2.10
N ILE A 12 -6.93 -3.28 3.24
CA ILE A 12 -6.21 -3.24 4.52
C ILE A 12 -4.96 -4.12 4.48
N ILE A 13 -5.03 -5.32 3.88
CA ILE A 13 -3.88 -6.23 3.71
C ILE A 13 -2.79 -5.55 2.88
N VAL A 14 -3.16 -5.04 1.70
CA VAL A 14 -2.24 -4.31 0.81
C VAL A 14 -1.62 -3.11 1.53
N GLY A 15 -2.45 -2.29 2.18
CA GLY A 15 -2.00 -1.12 2.92
C GLY A 15 -1.01 -1.43 4.03
N LYS A 16 -1.22 -2.52 4.77
CA LYS A 16 -0.28 -3.00 5.79
C LYS A 16 1.07 -3.40 5.19
N LYS A 17 1.09 -4.09 4.05
CA LYS A 17 2.33 -4.50 3.37
C LYS A 17 3.07 -3.28 2.82
N ILE A 18 2.38 -2.30 2.22
CA ILE A 18 3.00 -1.02 1.80
C ILE A 18 3.66 -0.32 2.99
N LYS A 19 2.94 -0.19 4.11
CA LYS A 19 3.44 0.44 5.33
C LYS A 19 4.66 -0.28 5.89
N LYS A 20 4.67 -1.61 5.87
CA LYS A 20 5.80 -2.44 6.31
C LYS A 20 7.05 -2.11 5.48
N TYR A 21 6.98 -2.26 4.16
CA TYR A 21 8.14 -2.04 3.29
C TYR A 21 8.63 -0.59 3.30
N ARG A 22 7.72 0.40 3.34
CA ARG A 22 8.10 1.80 3.51
C ARG A 22 8.96 1.99 4.76
N LYS A 23 8.55 1.41 5.89
CA LYS A 23 9.28 1.52 7.16
C LYS A 23 10.62 0.78 7.12
N GLU A 24 10.70 -0.38 6.47
CA GLU A 24 11.96 -1.10 6.28
C GLU A 24 12.98 -0.27 5.47
N MET A 25 12.50 0.50 4.48
CA MET A 25 13.31 1.47 3.74
C MET A 25 13.53 2.80 4.46
N LYS A 26 13.00 2.97 5.69
CA LYS A 26 13.08 4.20 6.50
C LYS A 26 12.52 5.45 5.82
N LEU A 27 11.53 5.29 4.94
CA LEU A 27 10.90 6.41 4.24
C LEU A 27 9.72 6.98 5.03
N THR A 28 9.53 8.29 4.99
CA THR A 28 8.29 8.97 5.36
C THR A 28 7.20 8.73 4.31
N THR A 29 5.93 8.99 4.64
CA THR A 29 4.84 8.87 3.66
C THR A 29 4.95 9.92 2.54
N GLU A 30 5.60 11.04 2.81
CA GLU A 30 5.86 12.09 1.82
C GLU A 30 6.95 11.66 0.83
N GLU A 31 8.05 11.09 1.32
CA GLU A 31 9.10 10.52 0.47
C GLU A 31 8.58 9.39 -0.41
N LEU A 32 7.82 8.45 0.16
CA LEU A 32 7.20 7.38 -0.64
C LEU A 32 6.25 7.97 -1.70
N GLY A 33 5.49 9.00 -1.35
CA GLY A 33 4.62 9.72 -2.29
C GLY A 33 5.41 10.27 -3.47
N ARG A 34 6.58 10.87 -3.22
CA ARG A 34 7.47 11.34 -4.29
C ARG A 34 7.97 10.23 -5.21
N TYR A 35 8.37 9.07 -4.65
CA TYR A 35 8.82 7.93 -5.47
C TYR A 35 7.72 7.36 -6.37
N ILE A 36 6.48 7.34 -5.89
CA ILE A 36 5.33 6.76 -6.59
C ILE A 36 4.57 7.80 -7.44
N GLY A 37 4.90 9.09 -7.30
CA GLY A 37 4.22 10.16 -8.02
C GLY A 37 2.82 10.48 -7.48
N VAL A 38 2.61 10.35 -6.16
CA VAL A 38 1.32 10.64 -5.51
C VAL A 38 1.49 11.49 -4.25
N SER A 39 0.41 12.11 -3.78
CA SER A 39 0.45 12.92 -2.56
C SER A 39 0.73 12.09 -1.30
N GLN A 40 1.34 12.71 -0.28
CA GLN A 40 1.51 12.12 1.06
C GLN A 40 0.17 11.59 1.61
N GLN A 41 -0.92 12.34 1.44
CA GLN A 41 -2.26 11.96 1.91
C GLN A 41 -2.76 10.69 1.21
N GLN A 42 -2.45 10.51 -0.07
CA GLN A 42 -2.82 9.33 -0.83
C GLN A 42 -2.05 8.10 -0.34
N ILE A 43 -0.75 8.22 -0.08
CA ILE A 43 0.02 7.16 0.60
C ILE A 43 -0.60 6.82 1.96
N SER A 44 -0.93 7.82 2.79
CA SER A 44 -1.58 7.58 4.07
C SER A 44 -2.91 6.83 3.94
N ARG A 45 -3.74 7.17 2.94
CA ARG A 45 -5.00 6.45 2.66
C ARG A 45 -4.76 5.02 2.16
N TYR A 46 -3.73 4.79 1.35
CA TYR A 46 -3.31 3.46 0.93
C TYR A 46 -2.88 2.61 2.13
N GLU A 47 -2.04 3.14 3.02
CA GLU A 47 -1.58 2.41 4.22
C GLU A 47 -2.71 2.09 5.21
N LEU A 48 -3.74 2.93 5.27
CA LEU A 48 -4.93 2.70 6.09
C LEU A 48 -5.95 1.77 5.40
N GLY A 49 -5.78 1.47 4.12
CA GLY A 49 -6.74 0.68 3.33
C GLY A 49 -8.07 1.40 3.09
N THR A 50 -8.13 2.71 3.29
CA THR A 50 -9.34 3.53 3.08
C THR A 50 -9.54 3.93 1.62
N ASN A 51 -8.49 3.82 0.81
CA ASN A 51 -8.57 3.96 -0.65
C ASN A 51 -8.30 2.61 -1.34
N HIS A 52 -8.94 2.41 -2.49
CA HIS A 52 -8.56 1.33 -3.40
C HIS A 52 -7.22 1.65 -4.07
N ILE A 53 -6.41 0.60 -4.25
CA ILE A 53 -5.14 0.65 -4.95
C ILE A 53 -5.33 -0.14 -6.24
N ASN A 54 -5.01 0.46 -7.38
CA ASN A 54 -5.09 -0.22 -8.68
C ASN A 54 -3.83 -1.06 -8.93
N ILE A 55 -3.87 -1.85 -9.99
CA ILE A 55 -2.76 -2.75 -10.34
C ILE A 55 -1.49 -1.99 -10.73
N ASP A 56 -1.61 -0.81 -11.34
CA ASP A 56 -0.47 0.01 -11.75
C ASP A 56 0.36 0.46 -10.55
N PHE A 57 -0.29 0.92 -9.48
CA PHE A 57 0.41 1.28 -8.25
C PHE A 57 0.99 0.07 -7.53
N LEU A 58 0.28 -1.07 -7.53
CA LEU A 58 0.83 -2.32 -6.98
C LEU A 58 2.11 -2.76 -7.71
N ALA A 59 2.15 -2.63 -9.04
CA ALA A 59 3.35 -2.89 -9.83
C ALA A 59 4.49 -1.94 -9.47
N GLN A 60 4.21 -0.64 -9.34
CA GLN A 60 5.22 0.35 -8.91
C GLN A 60 5.77 0.05 -7.50
N PHE A 61 4.90 -0.33 -6.55
CA PHE A 61 5.36 -0.73 -5.22
C PHE A 61 6.20 -2.02 -5.25
N SER A 62 5.82 -2.98 -6.09
CA SER A 62 6.59 -4.22 -6.32
C SER A 62 8.01 -3.90 -6.81
N GLU A 63 8.14 -3.01 -7.78
CA GLU A 63 9.43 -2.57 -8.31
C GLU A 63 10.25 -1.80 -7.29
N LEU A 64 9.65 -0.80 -6.63
CA LEU A 64 10.33 0.03 -5.64
C LEU A 64 10.86 -0.78 -4.45
N PHE A 65 10.02 -1.68 -3.92
CA PHE A 65 10.37 -2.50 -2.75
C PHE A 65 11.14 -3.76 -3.12
N LYS A 66 11.31 -4.06 -4.42
CA LYS A 66 11.98 -5.26 -4.94
C LYS A 66 11.40 -6.56 -4.37
N VAL A 67 10.07 -6.62 -4.29
CA VAL A 67 9.33 -7.81 -3.83
C VAL A 67 8.28 -8.21 -4.86
N PRO A 68 7.94 -9.50 -5.00
CA PRO A 68 6.88 -9.92 -5.90
C PRO A 68 5.53 -9.30 -5.54
N ILE A 69 4.73 -8.95 -6.55
CA ILE A 69 3.40 -8.32 -6.38
C ILE A 69 2.44 -9.17 -5.52
N GLN A 70 2.60 -10.49 -5.52
CA GLN A 70 1.80 -11.44 -4.73
C GLN A 70 1.91 -11.17 -3.23
N VAL A 71 3.04 -10.63 -2.76
CA VAL A 71 3.27 -10.35 -1.33
C VAL A 71 2.28 -9.32 -0.78
N PHE A 72 1.74 -8.44 -1.63
CA PHE A 72 0.71 -7.47 -1.21
C PHE A 72 -0.68 -8.10 -1.06
N LEU A 73 -0.88 -9.32 -1.57
CA LEU A 73 -2.19 -9.98 -1.62
C LEU A 73 -2.36 -11.10 -0.59
N THR A 74 -1.31 -11.42 0.17
CA THR A 74 -1.33 -12.45 1.21
C THR A 74 -1.37 -11.84 2.61
N ASP A 75 -2.08 -12.51 3.52
CA ASP A 75 -2.24 -12.11 4.92
C ASP A 75 -1.17 -12.75 5.83
N ASP A 76 -0.13 -13.37 5.24
CA ASP A 76 0.98 -14.05 5.94
C ASP A 76 1.57 -13.18 7.07
#